data_AF-A0A0G3X5K9-F1
#
_entry.id   AF-A0A0G3X5K9-F1
#
_cell.length_a   1.000
_cell.length_b   1.000
_cell.length_c   1.000
_cell.angle_alpha   90.00
_cell.angle_beta   90.00
_cell.angle_gamma   90.00
#
_symmetry.space_group_name_H-M   'P 1'
#
loop_
_entity.id
_entity.type
_entity.pdbx_description
1 polymer ?
#
loop_
_entity_poly.entity_id
_entity_poly.type
_entity_poly.pdbx_seq_one_letter_code
_entity_poly.pdbx_strand_id
1 'polypeptide(L)'
;MTLTAKPSVAALCMIALGMMAACSPSSEPEGEAGNEAENITTENSKIGELNATIGGKAYRGETVGAAGERAASAEFRDLGAVKSVKIQAHDPAADGFMQNVLAVEFTLAGSDASAPVAGATISYWPTGMEGSFYHSEGNAPAPQVTLDEVSFEQGAASASGRYTANLCRKADFFSEPDTSDCVTVEGTFDTALHESA
;
A
#
# COMPACT_ATOMS: atom_id res chain seq x y z
N MET A 1 46.93 30.22 19.79
CA MET A 1 45.78 30.31 20.71
C MET A 1 45.39 28.90 21.06
N THR A 2 45.83 28.46 22.24
CA THR A 2 45.57 27.17 22.87
C THR A 2 44.24 27.26 23.61
N LEU A 3 43.37 26.26 23.46
CA LEU A 3 42.23 26.06 24.34
C LEU A 3 42.07 24.58 24.67
N THR A 4 41.81 24.40 25.95
CA THR A 4 42.21 23.27 26.80
C THR A 4 40.98 22.43 27.15
N ALA A 5 41.24 21.16 27.46
CA ALA A 5 40.32 20.08 27.82
C ALA A 5 39.30 20.36 28.95
N LYS A 6 38.28 19.50 29.03
CA LYS A 6 37.70 19.01 30.29
C LYS A 6 37.17 17.57 30.13
N PRO A 7 37.58 16.62 30.99
CA PRO A 7 36.95 15.31 31.13
C PRO A 7 35.84 15.35 32.21
N SER A 8 34.84 14.49 32.08
CA SER A 8 33.81 14.26 33.11
C SER A 8 34.12 12.98 33.89
N VAL A 9 33.99 13.08 35.22
CA VAL A 9 34.41 12.12 36.25
C VAL A 9 33.24 11.22 36.66
N ALA A 10 33.56 9.96 36.98
CA ALA A 10 32.68 8.94 37.55
C ALA A 10 32.51 9.07 39.08
N ALA A 11 31.36 8.65 39.63
CA ALA A 11 31.16 8.11 40.99
C ALA A 11 29.71 7.57 41.08
N LEU A 12 29.43 6.27 41.26
CA LEU A 12 29.48 5.39 42.46
C LEU A 12 28.61 5.84 43.66
N CYS A 13 27.52 5.10 43.91
CA CYS A 13 26.78 4.93 45.18
C CYS A 13 25.62 3.93 44.91
N MET A 14 25.15 3.03 45.77
CA MET A 14 25.65 2.31 46.93
C MET A 14 24.66 1.13 47.11
N ILE A 15 25.15 0.03 47.68
CA ILE A 15 24.39 -1.18 48.00
C ILE A 15 23.47 -0.92 49.22
N ALA A 16 22.27 -1.49 49.23
CA ALA A 16 21.54 -1.79 50.47
C ALA A 16 20.78 -3.12 50.36
N LEU A 17 21.23 -4.08 51.17
CA LEU A 17 20.59 -5.35 51.50
C LEU A 17 19.39 -5.10 52.45
N GLY A 18 18.29 -5.82 52.23
CA GLY A 18 17.19 -5.94 53.19
C GLY A 18 16.55 -7.32 53.09
N MET A 19 16.93 -8.23 53.99
CA MET A 19 16.22 -9.47 54.28
C MET A 19 15.05 -9.18 55.23
N MET A 20 13.90 -9.84 55.06
CA MET A 20 13.21 -10.66 56.07
C MET A 20 11.94 -11.29 55.48
N ALA A 21 11.76 -12.57 55.80
CA ALA A 21 10.68 -13.44 55.37
C ALA A 21 9.42 -13.29 56.25
N ALA A 22 8.24 -13.54 55.66
CA ALA A 22 7.10 -14.10 56.37
C ALA A 22 6.19 -14.84 55.37
N CYS A 23 6.11 -16.17 55.53
CA CYS A 23 5.07 -17.01 54.94
C CYS A 23 3.80 -16.89 55.81
N SER A 24 2.63 -16.75 55.19
CA SER A 24 1.36 -17.30 55.69
C SER A 24 0.38 -17.48 54.53
N PRO A 25 -0.28 -18.65 54.40
CA PRO A 25 -1.24 -18.93 53.35
C PRO A 25 -2.67 -18.63 53.82
N SER A 26 -3.52 -18.12 52.93
CA SER A 26 -4.97 -18.20 53.07
C SER A 26 -5.63 -18.10 51.69
N SER A 27 -6.64 -18.93 51.52
CA SER A 27 -7.28 -19.38 50.28
C SER A 27 -8.29 -18.40 49.66
N GLU A 28 -8.27 -18.35 48.31
CA GLU A 28 -9.40 -18.32 47.33
C GLU A 28 -10.47 -17.21 47.40
N PRO A 29 -11.29 -16.94 46.34
CA PRO A 29 -11.34 -17.49 44.97
C PRO A 29 -11.44 -16.41 43.84
N GLU A 30 -11.39 -16.90 42.59
CA GLU A 30 -12.11 -16.39 41.41
C GLU A 30 -11.92 -14.93 40.97
N GLY A 31 -11.02 -14.76 39.99
CA GLY A 31 -11.05 -13.66 39.04
C GLY A 31 -10.75 -14.23 37.66
N GLU A 32 -11.79 -14.39 36.85
CA GLU A 32 -11.71 -14.66 35.41
C GLU A 32 -10.80 -13.61 34.75
N ALA A 33 -9.53 -13.94 34.56
CA ALA A 33 -8.77 -13.36 33.47
C ALA A 33 -9.11 -14.20 32.24
N GLY A 34 -10.21 -13.81 31.58
CA GLY A 34 -10.38 -14.12 30.18
C GLY A 34 -9.11 -13.64 29.48
N ASN A 35 -8.22 -14.59 29.14
CA ASN A 35 -7.35 -14.38 28.01
C ASN A 35 -8.30 -14.23 26.84
N GLU A 36 -8.68 -12.99 26.57
CA GLU A 36 -8.98 -12.52 25.23
C GLU A 36 -7.82 -13.05 24.41
N ALA A 37 -8.05 -14.22 23.78
CA ALA A 37 -7.38 -14.52 22.56
C ALA A 37 -7.62 -13.28 21.71
N GLU A 38 -6.58 -12.45 21.60
CA GLU A 38 -6.46 -11.52 20.49
C GLU A 38 -6.67 -12.38 19.27
N ASN A 39 -7.92 -12.37 18.82
CA ASN A 39 -8.33 -12.92 17.57
C ASN A 39 -7.66 -12.00 16.56
N ILE A 40 -6.39 -12.27 16.26
CA ILE A 40 -5.73 -11.76 15.07
C ILE A 40 -6.41 -12.49 13.92
N THR A 41 -7.67 -12.11 13.67
CA THR A 41 -8.22 -12.14 12.32
C THR A 41 -7.26 -11.26 11.53
N THR A 42 -6.34 -11.93 10.84
CA THR A 42 -5.46 -11.32 9.83
C THR A 42 -6.36 -10.99 8.64
N GLU A 43 -7.30 -10.09 8.87
CA GLU A 43 -8.16 -9.50 7.86
C GLU A 43 -7.25 -8.71 6.91
N ASN A 44 -7.59 -8.71 5.63
CA ASN A 44 -7.01 -7.82 4.64
C ASN A 44 -7.18 -6.37 5.12
N SER A 45 -6.22 -5.85 5.88
CA SER A 45 -6.34 -4.53 6.45
C SER A 45 -6.29 -3.52 5.32
N LYS A 46 -7.38 -2.77 5.16
CA LYS A 46 -7.42 -1.66 4.22
C LYS A 46 -6.30 -0.68 4.55
N ILE A 47 -5.50 -0.32 3.55
CA ILE A 47 -4.41 0.65 3.66
C ILE A 47 -4.59 1.89 2.76
N GLY A 48 -5.69 1.95 2.02
CA GLY A 48 -5.97 3.04 1.08
C GLY A 48 -7.16 2.73 0.18
N GLU A 49 -7.38 3.62 -0.79
CA GLU A 49 -8.48 3.50 -1.74
C GLU A 49 -8.22 4.21 -3.06
N LEU A 50 -8.93 3.73 -4.09
CA LEU A 50 -9.04 4.37 -5.40
C LEU A 50 -10.51 4.71 -5.64
N ASN A 51 -10.76 5.94 -6.06
CA ASN A 51 -12.07 6.39 -6.52
C ASN A 51 -11.96 6.79 -7.99
N ALA A 52 -12.85 6.29 -8.84
CA ALA A 52 -12.76 6.53 -10.28
C ALA A 52 -14.13 6.61 -10.97
N THR A 53 -14.12 7.13 -12.19
CA THR A 53 -15.18 6.97 -13.17
C THR A 53 -14.62 6.15 -14.34
N ILE A 54 -15.20 4.99 -14.62
CA ILE A 54 -14.78 4.07 -15.70
C ILE A 54 -15.93 3.98 -16.71
N GLY A 55 -15.76 4.49 -17.92
CA GLY A 55 -16.81 4.48 -18.94
C GLY A 55 -18.12 5.15 -18.48
N GLY A 56 -18.00 6.20 -17.64
CA GLY A 56 -19.14 6.90 -17.05
C GLY A 56 -19.76 6.24 -15.81
N LYS A 57 -19.23 5.09 -15.34
CA LYS A 57 -19.69 4.42 -14.13
C LYS A 57 -18.74 4.70 -12.97
N ALA A 58 -19.30 5.02 -11.80
CA ALA A 58 -18.51 5.18 -10.59
C ALA A 58 -17.88 3.84 -10.17
N TYR A 59 -16.63 3.91 -9.73
CA TYR A 59 -15.85 2.82 -9.18
C TYR A 59 -15.24 3.26 -7.86
N ARG A 60 -15.25 2.36 -6.88
CA ARG A 60 -14.53 2.50 -5.62
C ARG A 60 -13.89 1.17 -5.29
N GLY A 61 -12.58 1.17 -5.04
CA GLY A 61 -11.86 -0.01 -4.59
C GLY A 61 -10.88 0.32 -3.47
N GLU A 62 -10.45 -0.70 -2.77
CA GLU A 62 -9.59 -0.59 -1.58
C GLU A 62 -8.24 -1.25 -1.84
N THR A 63 -7.17 -0.60 -1.40
CA THR A 63 -5.86 -1.23 -1.34
C THR A 63 -5.73 -1.95 0.00
N VAL A 64 -5.04 -3.08 0.00
CA VAL A 64 -4.91 -3.95 1.17
C VAL A 64 -3.45 -4.17 1.53
N GLY A 65 -3.18 -4.20 2.83
CA GLY A 65 -1.86 -4.50 3.37
C GLY A 65 -1.44 -5.95 3.16
N ALA A 66 -0.17 -6.24 3.46
CA ALA A 66 0.33 -7.60 3.45
C ALA A 66 -0.33 -8.43 4.57
N ALA A 67 -0.73 -9.66 4.25
CA ALA A 67 -1.42 -10.56 5.18
C ALA A 67 -1.00 -12.01 4.92
N GLY A 68 -0.32 -12.64 5.88
CA GLY A 68 0.23 -13.99 5.69
C GLY A 68 1.21 -14.05 4.52
N GLU A 69 0.92 -14.90 3.52
CA GLU A 69 1.72 -15.03 2.29
C GLU A 69 1.34 -14.01 1.20
N ARG A 70 0.30 -13.20 1.43
CA ARG A 70 -0.19 -12.23 0.46
C ARG A 70 0.61 -10.94 0.54
N ALA A 71 1.19 -10.53 -0.60
CA ALA A 71 1.80 -9.22 -0.74
C ALA A 71 0.76 -8.10 -0.61
N ALA A 72 1.21 -6.91 -0.18
CA ALA A 72 0.36 -5.72 -0.21
C ALA A 72 -0.07 -5.42 -1.65
N SER A 73 -1.28 -4.87 -1.83
CA SER A 73 -1.78 -4.51 -3.15
C SER A 73 -1.27 -3.15 -3.64
N ALA A 74 -0.64 -2.37 -2.74
CA ALA A 74 0.00 -1.11 -3.06
C ALA A 74 1.47 -1.18 -2.64
N GLU A 75 2.37 -1.20 -3.61
CA GLU A 75 3.80 -1.44 -3.43
C GLU A 75 4.65 -0.48 -4.25
N PHE A 76 5.90 -0.28 -3.81
CA PHE A 76 6.92 0.35 -4.62
C PHE A 76 8.20 -0.48 -4.64
N ARG A 77 9.02 -0.27 -5.67
CA ARG A 77 10.35 -0.85 -5.78
C ARG A 77 11.36 0.26 -6.01
N ASP A 78 12.42 0.27 -5.20
CA ASP A 78 13.54 1.17 -5.40
C ASP A 78 14.50 0.60 -6.46
N LEU A 79 14.68 1.35 -7.55
CA LEU A 79 15.60 1.03 -8.64
C LEU A 79 16.70 2.11 -8.77
N GLY A 80 17.05 2.74 -7.66
CA GLY A 80 18.02 3.83 -7.57
C GLY A 80 17.42 5.15 -8.02
N ALA A 81 17.75 5.56 -9.25
CA ALA A 81 17.32 6.86 -9.80
C ALA A 81 15.82 6.92 -10.12
N VAL A 82 15.15 5.77 -10.17
CA VAL A 82 13.71 5.67 -10.39
C VAL A 82 13.05 4.80 -9.34
N LYS A 83 11.76 5.04 -9.11
CA LYS A 83 10.89 4.21 -8.27
C LYS A 83 9.77 3.65 -9.15
N SER A 84 9.56 2.34 -9.10
CA SER A 84 8.38 1.73 -9.72
C SER A 84 7.30 1.61 -8.65
N VAL A 85 6.09 2.08 -8.94
CA VAL A 85 4.95 2.03 -8.03
C VAL A 85 3.83 1.25 -8.69
N LYS A 86 3.21 0.35 -7.93
CA LYS A 86 2.08 -0.46 -8.36
C LYS A 86 0.98 -0.41 -7.31
N ILE A 87 -0.21 0.01 -7.71
CA ILE A 87 -1.37 0.17 -6.84
C ILE A 87 -2.53 -0.61 -7.44
N GLN A 88 -3.00 -1.63 -6.73
CA GLN A 88 -4.16 -2.44 -7.08
C GLN A 88 -5.26 -2.20 -6.05
N ALA A 89 -6.36 -1.63 -6.51
CA ALA A 89 -7.58 -1.47 -5.72
C ALA A 89 -8.56 -2.59 -6.06
N HIS A 90 -9.09 -3.22 -5.00
CA HIS A 90 -10.02 -4.33 -5.08
C HIS A 90 -11.41 -3.87 -4.66
N ASP A 91 -12.46 -4.29 -5.37
CA ASP A 91 -13.83 -3.98 -4.96
C ASP A 91 -14.23 -4.83 -3.74
N PRO A 92 -14.47 -4.22 -2.57
CA PRO A 92 -14.86 -4.96 -1.37
C PRO A 92 -16.25 -5.60 -1.47
N ALA A 93 -17.07 -5.21 -2.45
CA ALA A 93 -18.40 -5.77 -2.70
C ALA A 93 -18.41 -6.88 -3.77
N ALA A 94 -17.28 -7.18 -4.40
CA ALA A 94 -17.20 -8.24 -5.41
C ALA A 94 -17.15 -9.65 -4.78
N ASP A 95 -17.66 -10.65 -5.50
CA ASP A 95 -17.72 -12.05 -5.03
C ASP A 95 -16.32 -12.68 -4.84
N GLY A 96 -15.30 -12.12 -5.50
CA GLY A 96 -13.93 -12.60 -5.43
C GLY A 96 -12.92 -11.47 -5.35
N PHE A 97 -11.86 -11.67 -4.58
CA PHE A 97 -10.83 -10.67 -4.33
C PHE A 97 -10.16 -10.12 -5.61
N MET A 98 -10.04 -10.95 -6.65
CA MET A 98 -9.46 -10.56 -7.95
C MET A 98 -10.50 -10.10 -8.96
N GLN A 99 -11.78 -9.98 -8.58
CA GLN A 99 -12.82 -9.46 -9.44
C GLN A 99 -12.98 -7.95 -9.24
N ASN A 100 -13.38 -7.28 -10.32
CA ASN A 100 -13.58 -5.83 -10.34
C ASN A 100 -12.37 -5.05 -9.78
N VAL A 101 -11.17 -5.34 -10.30
CA VAL A 101 -9.91 -4.73 -9.83
C VAL A 101 -9.46 -3.61 -10.77
N LEU A 102 -9.06 -2.47 -10.20
CA LEU A 102 -8.42 -1.37 -10.93
C LEU A 102 -6.96 -1.26 -10.49
N ALA A 103 -6.04 -1.27 -11.46
CA ALA A 103 -4.61 -1.16 -11.21
C ALA A 103 -4.02 0.08 -11.88
N VAL A 104 -3.20 0.82 -11.12
CA VAL A 104 -2.41 1.97 -11.58
C VAL A 104 -0.96 1.67 -11.30
N GLU A 105 -0.15 1.61 -12.36
CA GLU A 105 1.28 1.34 -12.30
C GLU A 105 2.02 2.52 -12.92
N PHE A 106 3.09 3.01 -12.29
CA PHE A 106 3.88 4.09 -12.85
C PHE A 106 5.33 4.05 -12.40
N THR A 107 6.20 4.70 -13.17
CA THR A 107 7.61 4.90 -12.83
C THR A 107 7.87 6.37 -12.55
N LEU A 108 8.37 6.67 -11.36
CA LEU A 108 8.74 8.01 -10.94
C LEU A 108 10.25 8.20 -11.06
N ALA A 109 10.70 9.23 -11.77
CA ALA A 109 12.12 9.55 -11.91
C ALA A 109 12.57 10.55 -10.83
N GLY A 110 12.61 10.08 -9.59
CA GLY A 110 12.96 10.85 -8.40
C GLY A 110 12.38 10.21 -7.14
N SER A 111 12.21 11.00 -6.09
CA SER A 111 11.78 10.52 -4.77
C SER A 111 10.68 11.36 -4.13
N ASP A 112 10.12 12.33 -4.85
CA ASP A 112 9.07 13.22 -4.35
C ASP A 112 8.02 13.54 -5.43
N ALA A 113 6.94 14.22 -5.06
CA ALA A 113 5.78 14.44 -5.93
C ALA A 113 6.06 15.40 -7.09
N SER A 114 7.17 16.16 -7.05
CA SER A 114 7.60 17.03 -8.14
C SER A 114 8.36 16.29 -9.23
N ALA A 115 8.80 15.05 -8.96
CA ALA A 115 9.54 14.24 -9.91
C ALA A 115 8.64 13.85 -11.11
N PRO A 116 9.21 13.79 -12.33
CA PRO A 116 8.44 13.42 -13.51
C PRO A 116 8.06 11.94 -13.49
N VAL A 117 6.84 11.64 -13.90
CA VAL A 117 6.38 10.28 -14.21
C VAL A 117 6.92 9.89 -15.59
N ALA A 118 7.82 8.92 -15.64
CA ALA A 118 8.49 8.47 -16.86
C ALA A 118 7.62 7.53 -17.71
N GLY A 119 6.61 6.90 -17.10
CA GLY A 119 5.66 6.03 -17.76
C GLY A 119 4.59 5.57 -16.78
N ALA A 120 3.40 5.29 -17.31
CA ALA A 120 2.28 4.77 -16.54
C ALA A 120 1.55 3.69 -17.35
N THR A 121 0.91 2.77 -16.65
CA THR A 121 -0.03 1.79 -17.20
C THR A 121 -1.21 1.68 -16.25
N ILE A 122 -2.42 1.70 -16.82
CA ILE A 122 -3.66 1.56 -16.07
C ILE A 122 -4.42 0.38 -16.67
N SER A 123 -4.95 -0.49 -15.82
CA SER A 123 -5.74 -1.64 -16.25
C SER A 123 -6.93 -1.88 -15.33
N TYR A 124 -8.00 -2.41 -15.91
CA TYR A 124 -9.26 -2.67 -15.22
C TYR A 124 -9.77 -4.07 -15.56
N TRP A 125 -10.04 -4.85 -14.52
CA TRP A 125 -10.31 -6.29 -14.56
C TRP A 125 -11.72 -6.56 -14.01
N PRO A 126 -12.79 -6.30 -14.78
CA PRO A 126 -14.16 -6.37 -14.28
C PRO A 126 -14.56 -7.77 -13.82
N THR A 127 -14.01 -8.80 -14.46
CA THR A 127 -14.33 -10.22 -14.20
C THR A 127 -13.12 -11.00 -13.68
N GLY A 128 -12.07 -10.30 -13.26
CA GLY A 128 -10.79 -10.88 -12.87
C GLY A 128 -9.98 -11.43 -14.03
N MET A 129 -9.14 -12.43 -13.74
CA MET A 129 -8.09 -12.93 -14.64
C MET A 129 -8.61 -13.83 -15.78
N GLU A 130 -9.82 -14.37 -15.66
CA GLU A 130 -10.36 -15.36 -16.58
C GLU A 130 -11.17 -14.75 -17.73
N GLY A 131 -11.44 -13.45 -17.68
CA GLY A 131 -12.25 -12.75 -18.66
C GLY A 131 -11.53 -11.63 -19.38
N SER A 132 -12.27 -10.90 -20.21
CA SER A 132 -11.76 -9.72 -20.86
C SER A 132 -11.48 -8.62 -19.84
N PHE A 133 -10.44 -7.85 -20.12
CA PHE A 133 -10.00 -6.73 -19.31
C PHE A 133 -9.76 -5.51 -20.19
N TYR A 134 -9.55 -4.37 -19.57
CA TYR A 134 -9.23 -3.12 -20.24
C TYR A 134 -7.83 -2.68 -19.82
N HIS A 135 -7.03 -2.15 -20.74
CA HIS A 135 -5.69 -1.67 -20.42
C HIS A 135 -5.32 -0.44 -21.26
N SER A 136 -4.35 0.35 -20.80
CA SER A 136 -3.93 1.59 -21.46
C SER A 136 -2.73 1.44 -22.42
N GLU A 137 -2.01 0.32 -22.37
CA GLU A 137 -0.78 0.15 -23.16
C GLU A 137 -1.10 0.14 -24.66
N GLY A 138 -0.29 0.83 -25.47
CA GLY A 138 -0.50 0.97 -26.91
C GLY A 138 -1.64 1.92 -27.30
N ASN A 139 -2.40 2.46 -26.35
CA ASN A 139 -3.49 3.39 -26.62
C ASN A 139 -3.02 4.84 -26.61
N ALA A 140 -3.67 5.67 -27.43
CA ALA A 140 -3.50 7.12 -27.44
C ALA A 140 -4.76 7.80 -26.86
N PRO A 141 -4.61 8.88 -26.07
CA PRO A 141 -3.36 9.39 -25.52
C PRO A 141 -2.76 8.45 -24.46
N ALA A 142 -1.45 8.58 -24.20
CA ALA A 142 -0.78 7.84 -23.14
C ALA A 142 -1.40 8.18 -21.77
N PRO A 143 -1.50 7.20 -20.84
CA PRO A 143 -2.03 7.42 -19.50
C PRO A 143 -1.24 8.51 -18.77
N GLN A 144 -1.95 9.33 -18.00
CA GLN A 144 -1.38 10.42 -17.21
C GLN A 144 -1.57 10.10 -15.73
N VAL A 145 -0.51 10.31 -14.94
CA VAL A 145 -0.54 10.22 -13.48
C VAL A 145 0.11 11.48 -12.94
N THR A 146 -0.59 12.14 -12.02
CA THR A 146 -0.10 13.33 -11.31
C THR A 146 -0.09 13.01 -9.82
N LEU A 147 1.06 13.15 -9.18
CA LEU A 147 1.19 12.98 -7.74
C LEU A 147 0.84 14.29 -7.03
N ASP A 148 0.01 14.18 -6.01
CA ASP A 148 -0.26 15.28 -5.09
C ASP A 148 0.73 15.18 -3.91
N GLU A 149 0.90 13.99 -3.33
CA GLU A 149 1.92 13.68 -2.32
C GLU A 149 2.54 12.29 -2.54
N VAL A 150 3.82 12.12 -2.17
CA VAL A 150 4.47 10.81 -2.12
C VAL A 150 5.58 10.78 -1.08
N SER A 151 5.68 9.67 -0.36
CA SER A 151 6.76 9.35 0.56
C SER A 151 7.21 7.91 0.30
N PHE A 152 8.53 7.69 0.31
CA PHE A 152 9.14 6.37 0.23
C PHE A 152 9.88 5.99 1.52
N GLU A 153 9.57 6.68 2.63
CA GLU A 153 10.17 6.40 3.93
C GLU A 153 9.73 5.01 4.44
N GLN A 154 10.68 4.19 4.91
CA GLN A 154 10.37 2.87 5.44
C GLN A 154 9.38 2.94 6.60
N GLY A 155 8.29 2.17 6.50
CA GLY A 155 7.22 2.12 7.51
C GLY A 155 6.23 3.29 7.45
N ALA A 156 6.48 4.28 6.60
CA ALA A 156 5.62 5.46 6.41
C ALA A 156 5.44 5.84 4.93
N ALA A 157 5.73 4.91 4.01
CA ALA A 157 5.61 5.14 2.59
C ALA A 157 4.14 5.27 2.18
N SER A 158 3.85 6.23 1.31
CA SER A 158 2.49 6.56 0.88
C SER A 158 2.51 7.27 -0.46
N ALA A 159 1.38 7.25 -1.16
CA ALA A 159 1.18 8.05 -2.36
C ALA A 159 -0.28 8.48 -2.47
N SER A 160 -0.48 9.72 -2.89
CA SER A 160 -1.78 10.25 -3.29
C SER A 160 -1.66 11.01 -4.61
N GLY A 161 -2.74 11.01 -5.37
CA GLY A 161 -2.72 11.64 -6.68
C GLY A 161 -3.94 11.37 -7.53
N ARG A 162 -3.79 11.70 -8.82
CA ARG A 162 -4.81 11.62 -9.85
C ARG A 162 -4.29 10.90 -11.07
N TYR A 163 -5.19 10.27 -11.81
CA TYR A 163 -4.86 9.63 -13.07
C TYR A 163 -5.98 9.77 -14.09
N THR A 164 -5.60 9.74 -15.35
CA THR A 164 -6.52 9.65 -16.49
C THR A 164 -5.95 8.73 -17.56
N ALA A 165 -6.79 7.95 -18.22
CA ALA A 165 -6.38 7.13 -19.36
C ALA A 165 -7.56 6.78 -20.28
N ASN A 166 -7.23 6.34 -21.49
CA ASN A 166 -8.13 5.61 -22.37
C ASN A 166 -7.78 4.12 -22.32
N LEU A 167 -8.72 3.28 -21.92
CA LEU A 167 -8.52 1.84 -21.77
C LEU A 167 -9.28 1.11 -22.86
N CYS A 168 -8.60 0.32 -23.67
CA CYS A 168 -9.24 -0.51 -24.70
C CYS A 168 -9.33 -1.96 -24.24
N ARG A 169 -10.39 -2.63 -24.65
CA ARG A 169 -10.70 -4.00 -24.26
C ARG A 169 -9.70 -4.98 -24.88
N LYS A 170 -9.25 -5.94 -24.09
CA LYS A 170 -8.54 -7.15 -24.55
C LYS A 170 -9.37 -8.37 -24.18
N ALA A 171 -9.50 -9.30 -25.12
CA ALA A 171 -10.22 -10.55 -24.87
C ALA A 171 -9.45 -11.47 -23.90
N ASP A 172 -8.13 -11.47 -24.00
CA ASP A 172 -7.18 -12.18 -23.14
C ASP A 172 -5.81 -11.48 -23.20
N PHE A 173 -4.81 -12.02 -22.49
CA PHE A 173 -3.47 -11.42 -22.39
C PHE A 173 -2.74 -11.30 -23.74
N PHE A 174 -3.01 -12.21 -24.67
CA PHE A 174 -2.30 -12.33 -25.95
C PHE A 174 -3.02 -11.63 -27.10
N SER A 175 -4.29 -11.29 -26.91
CA SER A 175 -5.09 -10.55 -27.88
C SER A 175 -4.60 -9.13 -28.04
N GLU A 176 -4.72 -8.61 -29.26
CA GLU A 176 -4.54 -7.17 -29.51
C GLU A 176 -5.67 -6.36 -28.87
N PRO A 177 -5.44 -5.08 -28.52
CA PRO A 177 -6.47 -4.21 -27.98
C PRO A 177 -7.55 -3.93 -29.04
N ASP A 178 -8.82 -4.11 -28.67
CA ASP A 178 -9.96 -3.72 -29.49
C ASP A 178 -10.18 -2.21 -29.39
N THR A 179 -9.62 -1.48 -30.36
CA THR A 179 -9.75 -0.01 -30.44
C THR A 179 -11.18 0.49 -30.68
N SER A 180 -12.15 -0.40 -30.95
CA SER A 180 -13.56 -0.04 -31.07
C SER A 180 -14.33 -0.16 -29.75
N ASP A 181 -13.75 -0.82 -28.74
CA ASP A 181 -14.30 -0.98 -27.39
C ASP A 181 -13.31 -0.40 -26.37
N CYS A 182 -13.32 0.93 -26.27
CA CYS A 182 -12.52 1.67 -25.31
C CYS A 182 -13.39 2.49 -24.37
N VAL A 183 -12.89 2.65 -23.14
CA VAL A 183 -13.51 3.45 -22.09
C VAL A 183 -12.51 4.44 -21.52
N THR A 184 -12.97 5.66 -21.25
CA THR A 184 -12.19 6.63 -20.48
C THR A 184 -12.22 6.23 -19.00
N VAL A 185 -11.08 6.35 -18.34
CA VAL A 185 -10.97 6.30 -16.88
C VAL A 185 -10.37 7.60 -16.36
N GLU A 186 -10.94 8.12 -15.28
CA GLU A 186 -10.38 9.21 -14.49
C GLU A 186 -10.61 8.93 -13.01
N GLY A 187 -9.63 9.23 -12.16
CA GLY A 187 -9.76 8.93 -10.75
C GLY A 187 -8.67 9.51 -9.87
N THR A 188 -8.79 9.21 -8.58
CA THR A 188 -7.83 9.54 -7.53
C THR A 188 -7.38 8.28 -6.80
N PHE A 189 -6.21 8.35 -6.18
CA PHE A 189 -5.74 7.37 -5.21
C PHE A 189 -5.21 8.06 -3.97
N ASP A 190 -5.34 7.39 -2.84
CA ASP A 190 -4.70 7.73 -1.57
C ASP A 190 -4.44 6.41 -0.83
N THR A 191 -3.17 6.05 -0.67
CA THR A 191 -2.78 4.76 -0.11
C THR A 191 -1.42 4.78 0.57
N ALA A 192 -1.27 3.98 1.62
CA ALA A 192 0.05 3.56 2.06
C ALA A 192 0.70 2.66 0.98
N LEU A 193 2.03 2.64 0.96
CA LEU A 193 2.83 1.81 0.08
C LEU A 193 3.73 0.88 0.91
N HIS A 194 3.96 -0.32 0.39
CA HIS A 194 4.95 -1.24 0.93
C HIS A 194 6.15 -1.34 -0.01
N GLU A 195 7.37 -1.37 0.54
CA GLU A 195 8.54 -1.68 -0.26
C GLU A 195 8.52 -3.16 -0.66
N SER A 196 8.55 -3.41 -1.96
CA SER A 196 8.69 -4.76 -2.53
C SER A 196 10.16 -5.17 -2.53
N ALA A 197 10.40 -6.45 -2.22
CA ALA A 197 11.75 -7.03 -2.15
C ALA A 197 12.43 -7.19 -3.52
#